data_AF-A0A661PQ70-F1
#
_entry.id   AF-A0A661PQ70-F1
#
_cell.length_a   1.000
_cell.length_b   1.000
_cell.length_c   1.000
_cell.angle_alpha   90.00
_cell.angle_beta   90.00
_cell.angle_gamma   90.00
#
_symmetry.space_group_name_H-M   'P 1'
#
loop_
_entity.id
_entity.type
_entity.pdbx_description
1 polymer ?
#
loop_
_entity_poly.entity_id
_entity_poly.type
_entity_poly.pdbx_seq_one_letter_code
_entity_poly.pdbx_strand_id
1 'polypeptide(L)'
;MSTINQEDVKLQIRDDLAERYSSIYTPEALAALSFMGRFNTEQKRLMAERTQRRATRIKEQKPITFLDSNDEIKGTGIKVQDARDGKFVGAIIPNDLQRQWLQGTGPAAKPNSPIKANLRNVAYALLSGADGWMFDGEDALGQITTMSLDNQVSLKLAIARDPLFLDVAEIVAREMNNWARDFFERAIVIDWRKQLGFTTKIFRARGLHLDDRHIRLNGESLSASIVDMTLYVVNNYKALQEEGSSIVLYLPKIQTAEEAGFWSRMLTALEGHLGLDEGTIKVYVLVEQLEQTFQLMEIRAALGLHFVGFNTGRWDYINSVSDANCWDPDFINPNIES
;
A
#
# COMPACT_ATOMS: atom_id res chain seq x y z
N MET A 1 -1.34 -33.35 -14.18
CA MET A 1 -2.29 -32.39 -14.77
C MET A 1 -3.64 -32.65 -14.13
N SER A 2 -3.95 -31.93 -13.04
CA SER A 2 -5.27 -31.91 -12.43
C SER A 2 -5.90 -30.59 -12.87
N THR A 3 -6.84 -30.69 -13.80
CA THR A 3 -7.74 -29.60 -14.19
C THR A 3 -8.61 -29.27 -12.98
N ILE A 4 -8.26 -28.22 -12.26
CA ILE A 4 -9.18 -27.56 -11.34
C ILE A 4 -10.33 -27.04 -12.22
N ASN A 5 -11.53 -27.57 -12.01
CA ASN A 5 -12.74 -27.00 -12.60
C ASN A 5 -12.78 -25.52 -12.24
N GLN A 6 -12.72 -24.65 -13.25
CA GLN A 6 -13.13 -23.25 -13.11
C GLN A 6 -14.64 -23.25 -12.87
N GLU A 7 -15.06 -23.45 -11.62
CA GLU A 7 -16.31 -22.86 -11.19
C GLU A 7 -16.17 -21.35 -11.41
N ASP A 8 -17.06 -20.77 -12.23
CA ASP A 8 -17.04 -19.36 -12.61
C ASP A 8 -16.92 -18.49 -11.35
N VAL A 9 -15.71 -17.99 -11.10
CA VAL A 9 -15.43 -17.06 -10.01
C VAL A 9 -16.24 -15.80 -10.30
N LYS A 10 -17.34 -15.61 -9.56
CA LYS A 10 -18.28 -14.51 -9.82
C LYS A 10 -17.88 -13.30 -9.00
N LEU A 11 -17.15 -12.39 -9.63
CA LEU A 11 -16.89 -11.05 -9.10
C LEU A 11 -18.20 -10.24 -9.12
N GLN A 12 -18.58 -9.67 -7.98
CA GLN A 12 -19.75 -8.81 -7.83
C GLN A 12 -19.29 -7.44 -7.39
N ILE A 13 -19.62 -6.43 -8.18
CA ILE A 13 -19.37 -5.02 -7.86
C ILE A 13 -20.72 -4.41 -7.46
N ARG A 14 -20.72 -3.69 -6.34
CA ARG A 14 -21.91 -3.08 -5.76
C ARG A 14 -22.54 -2.03 -6.69
N ASP A 15 -23.87 -2.03 -6.73
CA ASP A 15 -24.70 -1.04 -7.41
C ASP A 15 -24.27 -0.85 -8.89
N ASP A 16 -24.17 0.38 -9.36
CA ASP A 16 -23.74 0.76 -10.72
C ASP A 16 -22.24 1.11 -10.80
N LEU A 17 -21.44 0.77 -9.78
CA LEU A 17 -20.08 1.26 -9.67
C LEU A 17 -19.16 0.77 -10.79
N ALA A 18 -19.40 -0.42 -11.35
CA ALA A 18 -18.64 -0.92 -12.50
C ALA A 18 -18.79 -0.01 -13.74
N GLU A 19 -20.00 0.51 -13.96
CA GLU A 19 -20.30 1.40 -15.08
C GLU A 19 -19.77 2.82 -14.78
N ARG A 20 -20.07 3.34 -13.59
CA ARG A 20 -19.69 4.69 -13.16
C ARG A 20 -18.17 4.89 -13.07
N TYR A 21 -17.44 3.83 -12.71
CA TYR A 21 -15.97 3.82 -12.64
C TYR A 21 -15.36 2.90 -13.69
N SER A 22 -15.96 2.82 -14.89
CA SER A 22 -15.46 2.00 -16.01
C SER A 22 -14.01 2.34 -16.43
N SER A 23 -13.54 3.55 -16.13
CA SER A 23 -12.13 3.93 -16.33
C SER A 23 -11.18 3.24 -15.34
N ILE A 24 -11.64 2.78 -14.19
CA ILE A 24 -10.86 2.02 -13.19
C ILE A 24 -11.12 0.52 -13.33
N TYR A 25 -12.39 0.13 -13.52
CA TYR A 25 -12.83 -1.24 -13.77
C TYR A 25 -12.70 -1.61 -15.26
N THR A 26 -11.51 -1.42 -15.81
CA THR A 26 -11.20 -1.84 -17.18
C THR A 26 -11.27 -3.37 -17.30
N PRO A 27 -11.41 -3.93 -18.52
CA PRO A 27 -11.37 -5.38 -18.70
C PRO A 27 -10.12 -6.04 -18.12
N GLU A 28 -8.95 -5.41 -18.25
CA GLU A 28 -7.68 -5.87 -17.67
C GLU A 28 -7.73 -5.87 -16.13
N ALA A 29 -8.28 -4.81 -15.51
CA ALA A 29 -8.44 -4.71 -14.07
C ALA A 29 -9.42 -5.75 -13.50
N LEU A 30 -10.54 -6.00 -14.19
CA LEU A 30 -11.53 -7.01 -13.78
C LEU A 30 -10.99 -8.43 -13.91
N ALA A 31 -10.21 -8.71 -14.96
CA ALA A 31 -9.52 -9.98 -15.13
C ALA A 31 -8.49 -10.21 -14.03
N ALA A 32 -7.67 -9.20 -13.73
CA ALA A 32 -6.69 -9.26 -12.66
C ALA A 32 -7.34 -9.42 -11.28
N LEU A 33 -8.42 -8.68 -10.98
CA LEU A 33 -9.17 -8.82 -9.72
C LEU A 33 -9.73 -10.23 -9.55
N SER A 34 -10.32 -10.79 -10.60
CA SER A 34 -10.85 -12.16 -10.59
C SER A 34 -9.74 -13.18 -10.33
N PHE A 35 -8.59 -13.01 -10.98
CA PHE A 35 -7.41 -13.86 -10.79
C PHE A 35 -6.84 -13.75 -9.36
N MET A 36 -6.68 -12.53 -8.86
CA MET A 36 -6.14 -12.25 -7.53
C MET A 36 -7.11 -12.66 -6.42
N GLY A 37 -8.40 -12.78 -6.73
CA GLY A 37 -9.44 -13.29 -5.82
C GLY A 37 -9.11 -14.66 -5.20
N ARG A 38 -8.27 -15.48 -5.84
CA ARG A 38 -7.80 -16.77 -5.30
C ARG A 38 -7.08 -16.66 -3.95
N PHE A 39 -6.53 -15.48 -3.62
CA PHE A 39 -5.84 -15.23 -2.35
C PHE A 39 -6.79 -14.86 -1.21
N ASN A 40 -8.08 -14.61 -1.48
CA ASN A 40 -9.02 -14.12 -0.47
C ASN A 40 -9.16 -15.09 0.70
N THR A 41 -9.36 -16.38 0.43
CA THR A 41 -9.52 -17.40 1.48
C THR A 41 -8.30 -17.48 2.41
N GLU A 42 -7.09 -17.40 1.85
CA GLU A 42 -5.86 -17.42 2.66
C GLU A 42 -5.72 -16.13 3.48
N GLN A 43 -6.04 -14.97 2.91
CA GLN A 43 -6.06 -13.71 3.65
C GLN A 43 -7.02 -13.79 4.86
N LYS A 44 -8.22 -14.33 4.70
CA LYS A 44 -9.19 -14.49 5.80
C LYS A 44 -8.65 -15.42 6.89
N ARG A 45 -8.03 -16.54 6.49
CA ARG A 45 -7.35 -17.46 7.42
C ARG A 45 -6.28 -16.73 8.22
N LEU A 46 -5.41 -15.95 7.57
CA LEU A 46 -4.36 -15.18 8.24
C LEU A 46 -4.92 -14.18 9.25
N MET A 47 -6.02 -13.49 8.92
CA MET A 47 -6.64 -12.55 9.85
C MET A 47 -7.34 -13.24 11.02
N ALA A 48 -7.91 -14.43 10.81
CA ALA A 48 -8.44 -15.25 11.90
C ALA A 48 -7.30 -15.72 12.82
N GLU A 49 -6.17 -16.17 12.28
CA GLU A 49 -4.99 -16.58 13.05
C GLU A 49 -4.36 -15.42 13.81
N ARG A 50 -4.29 -14.24 13.21
CA ARG A 50 -3.87 -13.00 13.88
C ARG A 50 -4.76 -12.74 15.10
N THR A 51 -6.08 -12.80 14.93
CA THR A 51 -7.05 -12.58 16.01
C THR A 51 -6.89 -13.62 17.11
N GLN A 52 -6.78 -14.90 16.75
CA GLN A 52 -6.56 -15.99 17.70
C GLN A 52 -5.26 -15.81 18.48
N ARG A 53 -4.18 -15.43 17.81
CA ARG A 53 -2.87 -15.20 18.45
C ARG A 53 -2.94 -14.07 19.47
N ARG A 54 -3.58 -12.94 19.13
CA ARG A 54 -3.80 -11.83 20.06
C ARG A 54 -4.63 -12.28 21.27
N ALA A 55 -5.71 -13.02 21.05
CA ALA A 55 -6.56 -13.54 22.12
C ALA A 55 -5.82 -14.53 23.04
N THR A 56 -5.04 -15.46 22.46
CA THR A 56 -4.20 -16.39 23.21
C THR A 56 -3.17 -15.64 24.03
N ARG A 57 -2.51 -14.61 23.46
CA ARG A 57 -1.53 -13.78 24.18
C ARG A 57 -2.14 -13.14 25.43
N ILE A 58 -3.33 -12.54 25.30
CA ILE A 58 -4.07 -11.93 26.41
C ILE A 58 -4.44 -12.97 27.46
N LYS A 59 -5.01 -14.10 27.04
CA LYS A 59 -5.45 -15.18 27.94
C LYS A 59 -4.29 -15.80 28.72
N GLU A 60 -3.16 -16.02 28.05
CA GLU A 60 -1.99 -16.66 28.64
C GLU A 60 -1.04 -15.66 29.32
N GLN A 61 -1.31 -14.36 29.23
CA GLN A 61 -0.48 -13.29 29.80
C GLN A 61 0.99 -13.39 29.38
N LYS A 62 1.20 -13.66 28.08
CA LYS A 62 2.55 -13.89 27.54
C LYS A 62 3.07 -12.65 26.82
N PRO A 63 4.33 -12.23 27.06
CA PRO A 63 4.95 -11.20 26.25
C PRO A 63 5.23 -11.72 24.83
N ILE A 64 5.36 -10.80 23.88
CA ILE A 64 5.86 -11.11 22.55
C ILE A 64 7.36 -11.40 22.65
N THR A 65 7.83 -12.41 21.93
CA THR A 65 9.23 -12.83 21.89
C THR A 65 9.70 -13.02 20.46
N PHE A 66 11.02 -13.09 20.25
CA PHE A 66 11.60 -13.42 18.95
C PHE A 66 11.22 -14.85 18.54
N LEU A 67 11.08 -15.07 17.23
CA LEU A 67 10.91 -16.42 16.66
C LEU A 67 12.12 -17.30 17.00
N ASP A 68 11.89 -18.61 17.15
CA ASP A 68 12.98 -19.57 17.31
C ASP A 68 13.84 -19.55 16.05
N SER A 69 15.16 -19.45 16.23
CA SER A 69 16.14 -19.51 15.14
C SER A 69 16.00 -20.75 14.24
N ASN A 70 15.48 -21.86 14.78
CA ASN A 70 15.29 -23.12 14.08
C ASN A 70 13.99 -23.21 13.29
N ASP A 71 13.04 -22.31 13.54
CA ASP A 71 11.77 -22.27 12.82
C ASP A 71 11.98 -21.83 11.36
N GLU A 72 11.00 -22.18 10.54
CA GLU A 72 10.82 -21.62 9.20
C GLU A 72 9.84 -20.45 9.25
N ILE A 73 10.14 -19.39 8.50
CA ILE A 73 9.18 -18.33 8.20
C ILE A 73 8.08 -18.94 7.33
N LYS A 74 6.91 -19.17 7.93
CA LYS A 74 5.77 -19.85 7.31
C LYS A 74 5.47 -19.33 5.91
N GLY A 75 5.38 -20.25 4.95
CA GLY A 75 4.99 -19.95 3.58
C GLY A 75 6.09 -19.32 2.73
N THR A 76 7.35 -19.33 3.19
CA THR A 76 8.50 -18.80 2.44
C THR A 76 9.60 -19.83 2.17
N GLY A 77 9.68 -20.92 2.95
CA GLY A 77 10.81 -21.85 2.88
C GLY A 77 12.11 -21.31 3.49
N ILE A 78 12.10 -20.11 4.08
CA ILE A 78 13.29 -19.45 4.64
C ILE A 78 13.38 -19.74 6.13
N LYS A 79 14.51 -20.29 6.59
CA LYS A 79 14.80 -20.46 8.02
C LYS A 79 14.94 -19.10 8.69
N VAL A 80 14.41 -18.95 9.90
CA VAL A 80 14.52 -17.72 10.70
C VAL A 80 15.98 -17.26 10.85
N GLN A 81 16.89 -18.20 11.18
CA GLN A 81 18.32 -17.85 11.27
C GLN A 81 18.91 -17.41 9.93
N ASP A 82 18.51 -18.02 8.82
CA ASP A 82 19.02 -17.64 7.50
C ASP A 82 18.57 -16.24 7.09
N ALA A 83 17.34 -15.84 7.45
CA ALA A 83 16.88 -14.47 7.30
C ALA A 83 17.73 -13.47 8.10
N ARG A 84 18.06 -13.80 9.36
CA ARG A 84 18.90 -12.97 10.24
C ARG A 84 20.35 -12.87 9.75
N ASP A 85 20.87 -13.95 9.18
CA ASP A 85 22.21 -14.02 8.58
C ASP A 85 22.27 -13.32 7.20
N GLY A 86 21.13 -12.90 6.63
CA GLY A 86 21.08 -12.27 5.31
C GLY A 86 21.15 -13.25 4.14
N LYS A 87 20.87 -14.54 4.34
CA LYS A 87 20.91 -15.60 3.32
C LYS A 87 19.61 -15.67 2.52
N PHE A 88 19.29 -14.59 1.83
CA PHE A 88 18.16 -14.49 0.91
C PHE A 88 18.49 -13.49 -0.21
N VAL A 89 17.70 -13.50 -1.29
CA VAL A 89 17.88 -12.56 -2.39
C VAL A 89 17.06 -11.29 -2.09
N GLY A 90 17.74 -10.14 -2.03
CA GLY A 90 17.12 -8.84 -1.83
C GLY A 90 16.94 -8.04 -3.13
N ALA A 91 16.12 -6.99 -3.05
CA ALA A 91 15.90 -6.08 -4.17
C ALA A 91 17.15 -5.29 -4.57
N ILE A 92 17.30 -5.06 -5.88
CA ILE A 92 18.05 -3.90 -6.38
C ILE A 92 17.16 -2.67 -6.18
N ILE A 93 17.70 -1.62 -5.54
CA ILE A 93 16.96 -0.38 -5.29
C ILE A 93 16.96 0.49 -6.55
N PRO A 94 15.78 0.74 -7.17
CA PRO A 94 15.66 1.60 -8.35
C PRO A 94 16.16 3.02 -8.09
N ASN A 95 16.61 3.71 -9.15
CA ASN A 95 17.23 5.02 -9.04
C ASN A 95 16.36 6.08 -8.35
N ASP A 96 15.05 6.10 -8.63
CA ASP A 96 14.08 7.01 -8.02
C ASP A 96 13.80 6.71 -6.53
N LEU A 97 14.21 5.54 -6.04
CA LEU A 97 14.09 5.11 -4.64
C LEU A 97 15.39 5.20 -3.83
N GLN A 98 16.51 5.54 -4.46
CA GLN A 98 17.80 5.68 -3.76
C GLN A 98 17.86 6.92 -2.87
N ARG A 99 17.11 7.97 -3.20
CA ARG A 99 16.95 9.16 -2.37
C ARG A 99 15.49 9.34 -1.98
N GLN A 100 15.21 9.21 -0.69
CA GLN A 100 13.88 9.32 -0.10
C GLN A 100 13.97 10.02 1.28
N TRP A 101 14.63 11.19 1.32
CA TRP A 101 14.87 11.93 2.56
C TRP A 101 13.60 12.61 3.07
N LEU A 102 12.79 13.12 2.14
CA LEU A 102 11.50 13.70 2.45
C LEU A 102 10.40 12.97 1.68
N GLN A 103 9.52 12.28 2.41
CA GLN A 103 8.28 11.74 1.87
C GLN A 103 7.09 12.50 2.46
N GLY A 104 6.21 13.00 1.59
CA GLY A 104 4.91 13.51 2.00
C GLY A 104 3.86 12.40 2.04
N THR A 105 2.75 12.64 2.74
CA THR A 105 1.63 11.69 2.83
C THR A 105 0.30 12.40 2.69
N GLY A 106 -0.69 11.71 2.13
CA GLY A 106 -2.08 12.17 2.09
C GLY A 106 -2.88 11.56 0.95
N PRO A 107 -4.22 11.56 1.02
CA PRO A 107 -5.04 11.01 -0.04
C PRO A 107 -5.02 11.89 -1.29
N ALA A 108 -5.18 11.29 -2.47
CA ALA A 108 -5.43 12.01 -3.71
C ALA A 108 -6.84 12.61 -3.71
N ALA A 109 -7.82 11.90 -3.15
CA ALA A 109 -9.22 12.34 -3.11
C ALA A 109 -9.66 12.86 -1.73
N LYS A 110 -10.60 13.82 -1.75
CA LYS A 110 -11.32 14.31 -0.56
C LYS A 110 -12.76 13.81 -0.57
N PRO A 111 -13.41 13.68 0.60
CA PRO A 111 -14.81 13.27 0.67
C PRO A 111 -15.70 14.24 -0.12
N ASN A 112 -16.61 13.70 -0.93
CA ASN A 112 -17.63 14.45 -1.68
C ASN A 112 -17.06 15.63 -2.50
N SER A 113 -15.85 15.47 -3.03
CA SER A 113 -15.15 16.53 -3.77
C SER A 113 -15.12 16.25 -5.27
N PRO A 114 -15.28 17.28 -6.12
CA PRO A 114 -15.22 17.11 -7.57
C PRO A 114 -13.81 16.73 -8.01
N ILE A 115 -13.68 16.04 -9.14
CA ILE A 115 -12.39 15.52 -9.63
C ILE A 115 -11.29 16.60 -9.71
N LYS A 116 -11.60 17.81 -10.17
CA LYS A 116 -10.63 18.92 -10.22
C LYS A 116 -10.07 19.29 -8.84
N ALA A 117 -10.87 19.19 -7.77
CA ALA A 117 -10.40 19.47 -6.41
C ALA A 117 -9.48 18.36 -5.89
N ASN A 118 -9.75 17.10 -6.25
CA ASN A 118 -8.87 15.97 -5.94
C ASN A 118 -7.53 16.08 -6.68
N LEU A 119 -7.57 16.37 -7.99
CA LEU A 119 -6.37 16.58 -8.80
C LEU A 119 -5.49 17.72 -8.29
N ARG A 120 -6.06 18.74 -7.64
CA ARG A 120 -5.27 19.80 -6.97
C ARG A 120 -4.41 19.22 -5.84
N ASN A 121 -4.91 18.30 -5.02
CA ASN A 121 -4.11 17.66 -3.97
C ASN A 121 -2.93 16.90 -4.58
N VAL A 122 -3.18 16.15 -5.67
CA VAL A 122 -2.14 15.42 -6.38
C VAL A 122 -1.11 16.38 -6.98
N ALA A 123 -1.54 17.48 -7.56
CA ALA A 123 -0.63 18.50 -8.10
C ALA A 123 0.25 19.13 -7.01
N TYR A 124 -0.31 19.51 -5.85
CA TYR A 124 0.49 20.02 -4.73
C TYR A 124 1.52 18.99 -4.25
N ALA A 125 1.12 17.73 -4.15
CA ALA A 125 2.01 16.63 -3.78
C ALA A 125 3.19 16.50 -4.75
N LEU A 126 2.92 16.39 -6.05
CA LEU A 126 3.94 16.20 -7.08
C LEU A 126 4.80 17.45 -7.31
N LEU A 127 4.28 18.66 -7.06
CA LEU A 127 5.03 19.91 -7.19
C LEU A 127 5.75 20.31 -5.89
N SER A 128 5.55 19.60 -4.78
CA SER A 128 6.13 19.95 -3.47
C SER A 128 7.66 19.95 -3.43
N GLY A 129 8.31 19.16 -4.30
CA GLY A 129 9.75 18.90 -4.24
C GLY A 129 10.15 17.86 -3.19
N ALA A 130 9.19 17.11 -2.63
CA ALA A 130 9.46 15.90 -1.86
C ALA A 130 10.06 14.81 -2.76
N ASP A 131 10.94 13.96 -2.23
CA ASP A 131 11.54 12.84 -2.98
C ASP A 131 10.50 11.76 -3.33
N GLY A 132 9.51 11.60 -2.47
CA GLY A 132 8.37 10.72 -2.66
C GLY A 132 7.10 11.27 -2.05
N TRP A 133 5.96 10.81 -2.56
CA TRP A 133 4.66 11.08 -1.95
C TRP A 133 3.85 9.81 -1.84
N MET A 134 3.49 9.45 -0.62
CA MET A 134 2.61 8.33 -0.34
C MET A 134 1.15 8.79 -0.43
N PHE A 135 0.52 8.45 -1.54
CA PHE A 135 -0.90 8.60 -1.73
C PHE A 135 -1.65 7.55 -0.93
N ASP A 136 -2.43 8.03 0.02
CA ASP A 136 -3.00 7.16 1.03
C ASP A 136 -4.35 6.58 0.60
N GLY A 137 -4.44 5.24 0.62
CA GLY A 137 -5.70 4.50 0.50
C GLY A 137 -6.21 3.97 1.85
N GLU A 138 -5.48 4.21 2.94
CA GLU A 138 -5.68 3.58 4.26
C GLU A 138 -6.13 4.61 5.32
N ASP A 139 -5.39 4.90 6.39
CA ASP A 139 -5.92 5.67 7.54
C ASP A 139 -6.43 7.09 7.21
N ALA A 140 -5.81 7.79 6.26
CA ALA A 140 -6.26 9.13 5.85
C ALA A 140 -7.38 9.09 4.80
N LEU A 141 -7.85 7.89 4.42
CA LEU A 141 -8.88 7.68 3.41
C LEU A 141 -10.10 6.93 3.98
N GLY A 142 -11.16 7.66 4.29
CA GLY A 142 -12.45 7.08 4.67
C GLY A 142 -13.18 6.39 3.50
N GLN A 143 -13.45 5.09 3.62
CA GLN A 143 -14.25 4.33 2.64
C GLN A 143 -15.75 4.30 2.99
N ILE A 144 -16.35 5.45 3.32
CA ILE A 144 -17.79 5.49 3.63
C ILE A 144 -18.62 5.41 2.34
N THR A 145 -18.15 6.07 1.28
CA THR A 145 -18.78 6.11 -0.04
C THR A 145 -17.80 5.56 -1.09
N THR A 146 -17.49 6.31 -2.14
CA THR A 146 -16.64 5.87 -3.26
C THR A 146 -15.23 6.44 -3.23
N MET A 147 -14.83 7.02 -2.10
CA MET A 147 -13.58 7.80 -2.03
C MET A 147 -12.33 6.98 -2.38
N SER A 148 -12.32 5.67 -2.14
CA SER A 148 -11.23 4.79 -2.59
C SER A 148 -11.12 4.75 -4.11
N LEU A 149 -12.25 4.73 -4.83
CA LEU A 149 -12.28 4.78 -6.29
C LEU A 149 -11.93 6.17 -6.81
N ASP A 150 -12.42 7.24 -6.15
CA ASP A 150 -12.05 8.62 -6.49
C ASP A 150 -10.53 8.85 -6.34
N ASN A 151 -9.91 8.19 -5.35
CA ASN A 151 -8.45 8.15 -5.17
C ASN A 151 -7.77 7.52 -6.39
N GLN A 152 -8.23 6.33 -6.80
CA GLN A 152 -7.70 5.61 -7.97
C GLN A 152 -7.86 6.42 -9.26
N VAL A 153 -9.02 7.06 -9.48
CA VAL A 153 -9.25 7.95 -10.64
C VAL A 153 -8.25 9.10 -10.66
N SER A 154 -8.07 9.77 -9.53
CA SER A 154 -7.17 10.93 -9.43
C SER A 154 -5.71 10.55 -9.69
N LEU A 155 -5.27 9.40 -9.17
CA LEU A 155 -3.93 8.88 -9.41
C LEU A 155 -3.74 8.46 -10.86
N LYS A 156 -4.72 7.74 -11.45
CA LYS A 156 -4.66 7.33 -12.85
C LYS A 156 -4.49 8.51 -13.79
N LEU A 157 -5.30 9.56 -13.62
CA LEU A 157 -5.21 10.78 -14.44
C LEU A 157 -3.87 11.48 -14.26
N ALA A 158 -3.36 11.58 -13.03
CA ALA A 158 -2.11 12.26 -12.76
C ALA A 158 -0.89 11.51 -13.32
N ILE A 159 -0.83 10.20 -13.09
CA ILE A 159 0.27 9.32 -13.56
C ILE A 159 0.26 9.24 -15.09
N ALA A 160 -0.91 9.15 -15.72
CA ALA A 160 -1.04 9.18 -17.18
C ALA A 160 -0.83 10.57 -17.81
N ARG A 161 -0.55 11.60 -16.99
CA ARG A 161 -0.44 13.01 -17.43
C ARG A 161 -1.63 13.45 -18.28
N ASP A 162 -2.84 13.08 -17.85
CA ASP A 162 -4.08 13.42 -18.53
C ASP A 162 -4.21 14.95 -18.68
N PRO A 163 -4.73 15.46 -19.82
CA PRO A 163 -4.89 16.90 -20.04
C PRO A 163 -5.63 17.61 -18.90
N LEU A 164 -6.64 16.98 -18.29
CA LEU A 164 -7.36 17.55 -17.16
C LEU A 164 -6.45 17.74 -15.94
N PHE A 165 -5.53 16.80 -15.69
CA PHE A 165 -4.55 16.93 -14.63
C PHE A 165 -3.51 18.00 -14.95
N LEU A 166 -3.01 18.07 -16.19
CA LEU A 166 -2.02 19.05 -16.60
C LEU A 166 -2.56 20.49 -16.48
N ASP A 167 -3.82 20.72 -16.87
CA ASP A 167 -4.49 22.01 -16.69
C ASP A 167 -4.53 22.43 -15.20
N VAL A 168 -4.86 21.47 -14.33
CA VAL A 168 -4.90 21.70 -12.87
C VAL A 168 -3.52 21.95 -12.30
N ALA A 169 -2.52 21.17 -12.72
CA ALA A 169 -1.14 21.28 -12.25
C ALA A 169 -0.51 22.63 -12.60
N GLU A 170 -0.79 23.15 -13.80
CA GLU A 170 -0.32 24.47 -14.21
C GLU A 170 -0.91 25.58 -13.33
N ILE A 171 -2.20 25.49 -13.00
CA ILE A 171 -2.86 26.43 -12.08
C ILE A 171 -2.20 26.37 -10.70
N VAL A 172 -2.03 25.17 -10.15
CA VAL A 172 -1.42 24.97 -8.83
C VAL A 172 0.01 25.49 -8.79
N ALA A 173 0.82 25.24 -9.82
CA ALA A 173 2.18 25.76 -9.92
C ALA A 173 2.23 27.31 -9.88
N ARG A 174 1.30 27.98 -10.58
CA ARG A 174 1.17 29.45 -10.53
C ARG A 174 0.82 29.94 -9.12
N GLU A 175 -0.15 29.30 -8.48
CA GLU A 175 -0.57 29.66 -7.12
C GLU A 175 0.56 29.47 -6.10
N MET A 176 1.30 28.35 -6.17
CA MET A 176 2.47 28.09 -5.33
C MET A 176 3.55 29.16 -5.52
N ASN A 177 3.80 29.57 -6.76
CA ASN A 177 4.78 30.61 -7.06
C ASN A 177 4.33 32.01 -6.63
N ASN A 178 3.04 32.33 -6.69
CA ASN A 178 2.53 33.60 -6.17
C ASN A 178 2.76 33.67 -4.66
N TRP A 179 2.34 32.64 -3.92
CA TRP A 179 2.59 32.56 -2.47
C TRP A 179 4.09 32.62 -2.13
N ALA A 180 4.92 31.91 -2.89
CA ALA A 180 6.36 31.89 -2.67
C ALA A 180 7.05 33.23 -2.98
N ARG A 181 6.56 34.01 -3.95
CA ARG A 181 7.07 35.36 -4.18
C ARG A 181 6.68 36.30 -3.05
N ASP A 182 5.48 36.17 -2.52
CA ASP A 182 5.03 37.00 -1.40
C ASP A 182 5.79 36.68 -0.10
N PHE A 183 6.18 35.41 0.11
CA PHE A 183 6.83 34.97 1.35
C PHE A 183 8.36 34.84 1.26
N PHE A 184 8.89 34.30 0.17
CA PHE A 184 10.32 34.03 -0.05
C PHE A 184 10.98 34.96 -1.08
N GLU A 185 10.24 35.89 -1.68
CA GLU A 185 10.72 36.79 -2.74
C GLU A 185 11.27 36.06 -3.98
N ARG A 186 10.88 34.80 -4.19
CA ARG A 186 11.31 33.99 -5.35
C ARG A 186 10.28 32.94 -5.75
N ALA A 187 10.37 32.49 -7.00
CA ALA A 187 9.65 31.30 -7.45
C ALA A 187 10.27 30.02 -6.87
N ILE A 188 9.43 29.02 -6.63
CA ILE A 188 9.84 27.69 -6.13
C ILE A 188 9.55 26.57 -7.15
N VAL A 189 8.70 26.83 -8.15
CA VAL A 189 8.43 25.92 -9.27
C VAL A 189 8.81 26.62 -10.58
N ILE A 190 10.00 26.34 -11.12
CA ILE A 190 10.51 27.02 -12.33
C ILE A 190 9.95 26.36 -13.60
N ASP A 191 10.07 25.03 -13.69
CA ASP A 191 9.51 24.21 -14.76
C ASP A 191 8.59 23.17 -14.13
N TRP A 192 7.30 23.49 -14.08
CA TRP A 192 6.30 22.64 -13.43
C TRP A 192 6.17 21.28 -14.13
N ARG A 193 6.33 21.22 -15.45
CA ARG A 193 6.22 19.95 -16.20
C ARG A 193 7.36 19.01 -15.86
N LYS A 194 8.58 19.55 -15.77
CA LYS A 194 9.74 18.78 -15.32
C LYS A 194 9.61 18.39 -13.84
N GLN A 195 9.11 19.29 -13.01
CA GLN A 195 8.97 19.07 -11.57
C GLN A 195 7.94 17.98 -11.23
N LEU A 196 6.88 17.82 -12.02
CA LEU A 196 5.93 16.71 -11.85
C LEU A 196 6.59 15.32 -11.92
N GLY A 197 7.70 15.17 -12.65
CA GLY A 197 8.44 13.92 -12.77
C GLY A 197 9.48 13.68 -11.67
N PHE A 198 9.65 14.61 -10.73
CA PHE A 198 10.66 14.50 -9.67
C PHE A 198 10.19 13.63 -8.50
N THR A 199 8.96 13.85 -8.02
CA THR A 199 8.43 13.18 -6.83
C THR A 199 8.02 11.75 -7.17
N THR A 200 8.59 10.76 -6.48
CA THR A 200 8.20 9.36 -6.66
C THR A 200 6.78 9.13 -6.15
N LYS A 201 5.93 8.51 -6.97
CA LYS A 201 4.54 8.22 -6.64
C LYS A 201 4.48 6.88 -5.90
N ILE A 202 4.04 6.90 -4.65
CA ILE A 202 3.92 5.70 -3.81
C ILE A 202 2.46 5.55 -3.39
N PHE A 203 1.91 4.35 -3.38
CA PHE A 203 0.53 4.13 -2.97
C PHE A 203 0.44 3.25 -1.71
N ARG A 204 -0.25 3.72 -0.67
CA ARG A 204 -0.52 2.91 0.53
C ARG A 204 -1.85 2.18 0.37
N ALA A 205 -1.79 0.86 0.20
CA ALA A 205 -2.97 0.01 0.14
C ALA A 205 -3.57 -0.17 1.54
N ARG A 206 -4.88 -0.45 1.63
CA ARG A 206 -5.51 -0.85 2.90
C ARG A 206 -4.86 -2.10 3.48
N GLY A 207 -4.74 -2.16 4.81
CA GLY A 207 -4.13 -3.29 5.51
C GLY A 207 -4.94 -4.58 5.41
N LEU A 208 -4.27 -5.72 5.62
CA LEU A 208 -4.84 -7.06 5.43
C LEU A 208 -6.11 -7.32 6.25
N HIS A 209 -6.39 -6.56 7.29
CA HIS A 209 -7.54 -6.76 8.17
C HIS A 209 -8.84 -6.13 7.64
N LEU A 210 -8.77 -5.37 6.54
CA LEU A 210 -9.90 -4.67 5.95
C LEU A 210 -10.50 -5.43 4.77
N ASP A 211 -11.82 -5.39 4.70
CA ASP A 211 -12.62 -5.87 3.57
C ASP A 211 -13.04 -4.71 2.68
N ASP A 212 -13.09 -4.95 1.38
CA ASP A 212 -13.64 -3.99 0.46
C ASP A 212 -15.16 -3.95 0.54
N ARG A 213 -15.73 -2.74 0.61
CA ARG A 213 -17.17 -2.54 0.75
C ARG A 213 -17.94 -2.67 -0.56
N HIS A 214 -17.27 -2.68 -1.70
CA HIS A 214 -17.88 -2.65 -3.02
C HIS A 214 -17.73 -3.97 -3.75
N ILE A 215 -16.68 -4.74 -3.46
CA ILE A 215 -16.34 -5.93 -4.23
C ILE A 215 -16.53 -7.20 -3.40
N ARG A 216 -17.30 -8.14 -3.94
CA ARG A 216 -17.48 -9.47 -3.39
C ARG A 216 -17.03 -10.54 -4.39
N LEU A 217 -16.50 -11.63 -3.87
CA LEU A 217 -16.13 -12.83 -4.61
C LEU A 217 -16.99 -13.98 -4.09
N ASN A 218 -17.83 -14.56 -4.96
CA ASN A 218 -18.73 -15.65 -4.56
C ASN A 218 -19.60 -15.31 -3.32
N GLY A 219 -20.00 -14.04 -3.19
CA GLY A 219 -20.81 -13.53 -2.07
C GLY A 219 -20.03 -13.10 -0.83
N GLU A 220 -18.75 -13.46 -0.69
CA GLU A 220 -17.88 -13.00 0.40
C GLU A 220 -17.19 -11.68 0.04
N SER A 221 -17.00 -10.78 1.02
CA SER A 221 -16.23 -9.54 0.80
C SER A 221 -14.78 -9.86 0.41
N LEU A 222 -14.31 -9.25 -0.67
CA LEU A 222 -12.93 -9.37 -1.10
C LEU A 222 -12.03 -8.51 -0.20
N SER A 223 -10.81 -8.97 0.10
CA SER A 223 -9.83 -8.20 0.85
C SER A 223 -9.58 -6.83 0.20
N ALA A 224 -9.63 -5.78 1.02
CA ALA A 224 -9.31 -4.42 0.59
C ALA A 224 -7.89 -4.30 0.06
N SER A 225 -6.92 -5.02 0.66
CA SER A 225 -5.53 -5.08 0.21
C SER A 225 -5.39 -5.62 -1.20
N ILE A 226 -6.12 -6.71 -1.51
CA ILE A 226 -6.14 -7.31 -2.86
C ILE A 226 -6.71 -6.31 -3.86
N VAL A 227 -7.83 -5.67 -3.53
CA VAL A 227 -8.49 -4.69 -4.40
C VAL A 227 -7.59 -3.49 -4.68
N ASP A 228 -7.06 -2.87 -3.63
CA ASP A 228 -6.26 -1.64 -3.73
C ASP A 228 -4.97 -1.85 -4.53
N MET A 229 -4.21 -2.89 -4.20
CA MET A 229 -2.97 -3.21 -4.90
C MET A 229 -3.26 -3.51 -6.37
N THR A 230 -4.25 -4.36 -6.65
CA THR A 230 -4.58 -4.77 -8.02
C THR A 230 -5.02 -3.58 -8.86
N LEU A 231 -5.98 -2.78 -8.36
CA LEU A 231 -6.49 -1.63 -9.09
C LEU A 231 -5.41 -0.57 -9.33
N TYR A 232 -4.58 -0.28 -8.32
CA TYR A 232 -3.50 0.68 -8.48
C TYR A 232 -2.47 0.22 -9.51
N VAL A 233 -1.94 -1.00 -9.39
CA VAL A 233 -0.89 -1.50 -10.28
C VAL A 233 -1.43 -1.61 -11.71
N VAL A 234 -2.56 -2.29 -11.91
CA VAL A 234 -3.10 -2.54 -13.26
C VAL A 234 -3.42 -1.25 -14.01
N ASN A 235 -3.94 -0.23 -13.31
CA ASN A 235 -4.29 1.03 -13.96
C ASN A 235 -3.10 1.96 -14.24
N ASN A 236 -1.93 1.70 -13.68
CA ASN A 236 -0.80 2.64 -13.71
C ASN A 236 0.51 2.05 -14.20
N TYR A 237 0.70 0.72 -14.23
CA TYR A 237 2.01 0.12 -14.49
C TYR A 237 2.63 0.55 -15.83
N LYS A 238 1.84 0.59 -16.91
CA LYS A 238 2.30 1.00 -18.25
C LYS A 238 2.81 2.44 -18.24
N ALA A 239 2.00 3.37 -17.72
CA ALA A 239 2.36 4.79 -17.66
C ALA A 239 3.58 5.05 -16.75
N LEU A 240 3.68 4.33 -15.62
CA LEU A 240 4.85 4.41 -14.74
C LEU A 240 6.12 3.91 -15.45
N GLN A 241 6.05 2.78 -16.16
CA GLN A 241 7.18 2.23 -16.90
C GLN A 241 7.60 3.13 -18.08
N GLU A 242 6.64 3.69 -18.82
CA GLU A 242 6.90 4.65 -19.89
C GLU A 242 7.62 5.92 -19.39
N GLU A 243 7.34 6.35 -18.15
CA GLU A 243 8.03 7.46 -17.49
C GLU A 243 9.35 7.04 -16.81
N GLY A 244 9.69 5.74 -16.81
CA GLY A 244 10.84 5.20 -16.08
C GLY A 244 10.71 5.33 -14.56
N SER A 245 9.49 5.44 -14.04
CA SER A 245 9.18 5.47 -12.61
C SER A 245 8.96 4.06 -12.04
N SER A 246 9.34 3.86 -10.79
CA SER A 246 9.04 2.64 -10.06
C SER A 246 7.54 2.49 -9.75
N ILE A 247 7.08 1.24 -9.66
CA ILE A 247 5.75 0.90 -9.13
C ILE A 247 5.94 0.58 -7.66
N VAL A 248 5.43 1.44 -6.76
CA VAL A 248 5.78 1.38 -5.34
C VAL A 248 4.55 1.36 -4.46
N LEU A 249 4.54 0.45 -3.48
CA LEU A 249 3.51 0.35 -2.47
C LEU A 249 4.05 0.59 -1.07
N TYR A 250 3.22 1.16 -0.20
CA TYR A 250 3.39 1.10 1.25
C TYR A 250 2.46 0.02 1.81
N LEU A 251 3.02 -0.90 2.60
CA LEU A 251 2.29 -1.99 3.24
C LEU A 251 2.06 -1.67 4.73
N PRO A 252 0.82 -1.39 5.15
CA PRO A 252 0.53 -1.03 6.53
C PRO A 252 0.24 -2.24 7.42
N LYS A 253 0.44 -2.05 8.72
CA LYS A 253 -0.08 -2.88 9.82
C LYS A 253 0.22 -4.38 9.68
N ILE A 254 1.36 -4.73 9.08
CA ILE A 254 1.93 -6.09 9.11
C ILE A 254 2.37 -6.37 10.55
N GLN A 255 1.98 -7.52 11.09
CA GLN A 255 2.38 -7.99 12.42
C GLN A 255 3.46 -9.07 12.38
N THR A 256 3.59 -9.79 11.25
CA THR A 256 4.39 -11.02 11.21
C THR A 256 5.10 -11.21 9.87
N ALA A 257 6.17 -12.01 9.86
CA ALA A 257 6.87 -12.38 8.64
C ALA A 257 6.03 -13.29 7.71
N GLU A 258 5.08 -14.07 8.25
CA GLU A 258 4.13 -14.86 7.45
C GLU A 258 3.22 -13.96 6.61
N GLU A 259 2.72 -12.87 7.19
CA GLU A 259 1.91 -11.88 6.48
C GLU A 259 2.72 -11.13 5.42
N ALA A 260 3.99 -10.84 5.69
CA ALA A 260 4.91 -10.27 4.71
C ALA A 260 5.18 -11.25 3.55
N GLY A 261 5.35 -12.54 3.83
CA GLY A 261 5.46 -13.58 2.82
C GLY A 261 4.18 -13.72 1.98
N PHE A 262 3.01 -13.57 2.59
CA PHE A 262 1.74 -13.53 1.87
C PHE A 262 1.65 -12.35 0.91
N TRP A 263 2.06 -11.15 1.34
CA TRP A 263 2.22 -9.99 0.44
C TRP A 263 3.15 -10.30 -0.73
N SER A 264 4.32 -10.88 -0.47
CA SER A 264 5.28 -11.26 -1.51
C SER A 264 4.65 -12.16 -2.57
N ARG A 265 3.92 -13.21 -2.15
CA ARG A 265 3.20 -14.11 -3.08
C ARG A 265 2.12 -13.40 -3.89
N MET A 266 1.39 -12.46 -3.29
CA MET A 266 0.40 -11.67 -4.02
C MET A 266 1.03 -10.75 -5.06
N LEU A 267 2.17 -10.12 -4.72
CA LEU A 267 2.92 -9.24 -5.63
C LEU A 267 3.46 -10.03 -6.84
N THR A 268 4.20 -11.12 -6.60
CA THR A 268 4.72 -12.01 -7.65
C THR A 268 3.60 -12.57 -8.54
N ALA A 269 2.45 -12.92 -7.94
CA ALA A 269 1.32 -13.40 -8.72
C ALA A 269 0.74 -12.33 -9.65
N LEU A 270 0.63 -11.09 -9.17
CA LEU A 270 0.15 -9.98 -9.99
C LEU A 270 1.16 -9.62 -11.09
N GLU A 271 2.45 -9.61 -10.78
CA GLU A 271 3.53 -9.43 -11.77
C GLU A 271 3.42 -10.48 -12.88
N GLY A 272 3.36 -11.76 -12.51
CA GLY A 272 3.20 -12.85 -13.48
C GLY A 272 1.91 -12.77 -14.31
N HIS A 273 0.81 -12.32 -13.71
CA HIS A 273 -0.45 -12.10 -14.45
C HIS A 273 -0.33 -10.97 -15.49
N LEU A 274 0.45 -9.93 -15.18
CA LEU A 274 0.69 -8.77 -16.04
C LEU A 274 1.87 -8.98 -17.00
N GLY A 275 2.60 -10.10 -16.89
CA GLY A 275 3.81 -10.35 -17.68
C GLY A 275 5.00 -9.47 -17.29
N LEU A 276 5.03 -9.01 -16.03
CA LEU A 276 6.15 -8.28 -15.44
C LEU A 276 7.18 -9.25 -14.84
N ASP A 277 8.45 -8.84 -14.82
CA ASP A 277 9.50 -9.59 -14.13
C ASP A 277 9.26 -9.59 -12.61
N GLU A 278 9.68 -10.66 -11.94
CA GLU A 278 9.54 -10.77 -10.48
C GLU A 278 10.34 -9.68 -9.77
N GLY A 279 9.70 -8.99 -8.82
CA GLY A 279 10.30 -7.87 -8.11
C GLY A 279 10.23 -6.55 -8.87
N THR A 280 9.42 -6.43 -9.91
CA THR A 280 9.10 -5.15 -10.56
C THR A 280 8.39 -4.19 -9.59
N ILE A 281 7.45 -4.70 -8.79
CA ILE A 281 6.72 -3.95 -7.78
C ILE A 281 7.59 -3.85 -6.52
N LYS A 282 7.82 -2.62 -6.04
CA LYS A 282 8.61 -2.35 -4.85
C LYS A 282 7.73 -2.00 -3.66
N VAL A 283 8.17 -2.35 -2.45
CA VAL A 283 7.42 -2.11 -1.23
C VAL A 283 8.24 -1.50 -0.10
N TYR A 284 7.68 -0.47 0.51
CA TYR A 284 8.02 -0.06 1.86
C TYR A 284 7.08 -0.72 2.86
N VAL A 285 7.58 -1.04 4.05
CA VAL A 285 6.77 -1.59 5.13
C VAL A 285 6.72 -0.59 6.28
N LEU A 286 5.51 -0.25 6.75
CA LEU A 286 5.38 0.54 7.97
C LEU A 286 5.68 -0.36 9.18
N VAL A 287 6.67 0.04 9.97
CA VAL A 287 6.98 -0.47 11.31
C VAL A 287 6.08 0.26 12.29
N GLU A 288 4.89 -0.30 12.46
CA GLU A 288 3.80 0.32 13.24
C GLU A 288 3.00 -0.71 14.05
N GLN A 289 3.54 -1.91 14.20
CA GLN A 289 2.98 -2.96 15.05
C GLN A 289 4.07 -3.48 15.98
N LEU A 290 3.75 -3.66 17.28
CA LEU A 290 4.75 -4.12 18.25
C LEU A 290 5.30 -5.50 17.85
N GLU A 291 4.44 -6.42 17.43
CA GLU A 291 4.83 -7.79 17.07
C GLU A 291 5.84 -7.86 15.91
N GLN A 292 5.74 -6.92 14.97
CA GLN A 292 6.65 -6.82 13.83
C GLN A 292 8.08 -6.46 14.24
N THR A 293 8.28 -5.74 15.36
CA THR A 293 9.63 -5.37 15.82
C THR A 293 10.48 -6.58 16.23
N PHE A 294 9.84 -7.71 16.55
CA PHE A 294 10.49 -8.98 16.85
C PHE A 294 10.78 -9.83 15.59
N GLN A 295 10.43 -9.33 14.41
CA GLN A 295 10.48 -10.09 13.15
C GLN A 295 10.99 -9.25 11.96
N LEU A 296 11.71 -8.14 12.19
CA LEU A 296 12.09 -7.21 11.11
C LEU A 296 12.99 -7.85 10.04
N MET A 297 13.92 -8.71 10.44
CA MET A 297 14.82 -9.39 9.50
C MET A 297 14.07 -10.46 8.69
N GLU A 298 13.14 -11.15 9.33
CA GLU A 298 12.29 -12.17 8.75
C GLU A 298 11.27 -11.55 7.77
N ILE A 299 10.69 -10.39 8.10
CA ILE A 299 9.82 -9.62 7.20
C ILE A 299 10.59 -9.14 5.97
N ARG A 300 11.81 -8.62 6.17
CA ARG A 300 12.69 -8.23 5.06
C ARG A 300 12.98 -9.42 4.15
N ALA A 301 13.35 -10.56 4.73
CA ALA A 301 13.65 -11.77 3.96
C ALA A 301 12.42 -12.31 3.20
N ALA A 302 11.25 -12.31 3.84
CA ALA A 302 10.00 -12.79 3.23
C ALA A 302 9.56 -11.95 2.02
N LEU A 303 9.83 -10.64 2.03
CA LEU A 303 9.52 -9.73 0.91
C LEU A 303 10.60 -9.72 -0.17
N GLY A 304 11.84 -10.11 0.15
CA GLY A 304 12.91 -10.41 -0.80
C GLY A 304 13.12 -9.34 -1.86
N LEU A 305 12.85 -9.69 -3.13
CA LEU A 305 13.01 -8.85 -4.32
C LEU A 305 12.11 -7.60 -4.34
N HIS A 306 11.00 -7.61 -3.59
CA HIS A 306 10.09 -6.47 -3.53
C HIS A 306 10.51 -5.44 -2.47
N PHE A 307 11.24 -5.84 -1.41
CA PHE A 307 11.51 -4.98 -0.26
C PHE A 307 12.50 -3.86 -0.58
N VAL A 308 12.13 -2.60 -0.30
CA VAL A 308 13.03 -1.44 -0.45
C VAL A 308 13.30 -0.69 0.86
N GLY A 309 12.48 -0.85 1.90
CA GLY A 309 12.77 -0.23 3.19
C GLY A 309 11.64 -0.28 4.22
N PHE A 310 11.95 0.21 5.41
CA PHE A 310 11.01 0.41 6.51
C PHE A 310 10.69 1.89 6.70
N ASN A 311 9.50 2.18 7.23
CA ASN A 311 9.10 3.49 7.74
C ASN A 311 8.55 3.35 9.15
N THR A 312 8.89 4.22 10.09
CA THR A 312 8.42 4.11 11.48
C THR A 312 7.21 5.00 11.73
N GLY A 313 6.09 4.40 12.16
CA GLY A 313 4.90 5.13 12.60
C GLY A 313 4.89 5.34 14.12
N ARG A 314 4.37 6.47 14.59
CA ARG A 314 4.23 6.73 16.05
C ARG A 314 2.91 6.22 16.62
N TRP A 315 1.80 6.69 16.07
CA TRP A 315 0.47 6.51 16.69
C TRP A 315 -0.02 5.07 16.62
N ASP A 316 0.04 4.44 15.44
CA ASP A 316 -0.29 3.01 15.30
C ASP A 316 0.62 2.11 16.13
N TYR A 317 1.91 2.44 16.22
CA TYR A 317 2.85 1.68 17.03
C TYR A 317 2.49 1.74 18.51
N ILE A 318 2.27 2.93 19.04
CA ILE A 318 1.86 3.14 20.44
C ILE A 318 0.54 2.42 20.72
N ASN A 319 -0.45 2.53 19.83
CA ASN A 319 -1.70 1.78 19.96
C ASN A 319 -1.46 0.27 19.97
N SER A 320 -0.58 -0.23 19.10
CA SER A 320 -0.19 -1.65 19.07
C SER A 320 0.50 -2.10 20.37
N VAL A 321 1.29 -1.24 21.00
CA VAL A 321 1.91 -1.51 22.31
C VAL A 321 0.84 -1.64 23.39
N SER A 322 -0.10 -0.69 23.43
CA SER A 322 -1.25 -0.74 24.36
C SER A 322 -2.09 -2.01 24.17
N ASP A 323 -2.44 -2.35 22.93
CA ASP A 323 -3.20 -3.55 22.59
C ASP A 323 -2.45 -4.84 22.99
N ALA A 324 -1.13 -4.88 22.81
CA ALA A 324 -0.32 -6.06 23.09
C ALA A 324 -0.11 -6.33 24.58
N ASN A 325 -0.16 -5.28 25.41
CA ASN A 325 0.09 -5.33 26.86
C ASN A 325 -1.18 -5.10 27.70
N CYS A 326 -2.37 -5.09 27.09
CA CYS A 326 -3.63 -4.82 27.80
C CYS A 326 -3.98 -5.83 28.92
N TRP A 327 -3.27 -6.96 28.99
CA TRP A 327 -3.41 -7.98 30.03
C TRP A 327 -2.53 -7.73 31.26
N ASP A 328 -1.55 -6.83 31.16
CA ASP A 328 -0.60 -6.50 32.23
C ASP A 328 -1.15 -5.33 33.08
N PRO A 329 -1.52 -5.55 34.36
CA PRO A 329 -2.05 -4.49 35.22
C PRO A 329 -1.02 -3.40 35.57
N ASP A 330 0.28 -3.68 35.41
CA ASP A 330 1.37 -2.74 35.67
C ASP A 330 1.71 -1.91 34.43
N PHE A 331 1.18 -2.27 33.26
CA PHE A 331 1.39 -1.52 32.03
C PHE A 331 0.60 -0.20 32.05
N ILE A 332 1.33 0.91 32.05
CA ILE A 332 0.74 2.26 31.98
C ILE A 332 0.72 2.69 30.52
N ASN A 333 -0.49 2.95 30.00
CA ASN A 333 -0.63 3.50 28.65
C ASN A 333 0.12 4.82 28.51
N PRO A 334 0.81 5.04 27.38
CA PRO A 334 1.52 6.29 27.15
C PRO A 334 0.55 7.46 27.13
N ASN A 335 0.95 8.58 27.74
CA ASN A 335 0.19 9.81 27.64
C ASN A 335 0.30 10.36 26.21
N ILE A 336 -0.84 10.46 25.54
CA ILE A 336 -0.95 10.95 24.16
C ILE A 336 -1.44 12.40 24.08
N GLU A 337 -1.76 13.02 25.22
CA GLU A 337 -2.02 14.45 25.31
C GLU A 337 -0.69 15.21 25.18
N SER A 338 -0.63 16.08 24.16
CA SER A 338 0.51 16.96 23.86
C SER A 338 0.44 18.27 24.61
#